data_AF-A0A961HZM3-F1
#
_entry.id   AF-A0A961HZM3-F1
#
_cell.length_a   1.000
_cell.length_b   1.000
_cell.length_c   1.000
_cell.angle_alpha   90.00
_cell.angle_beta   90.00
_cell.angle_gamma   90.00
#
_symmetry.space_group_name_H-M   'P 1'
#
loop_
_entity.id
_entity.type
_entity.pdbx_description
1 polymer ?
#
loop_
_entity_poly.entity_id
_entity_poly.type
_entity_poly.pdbx_seq_one_letter_code
_entity_poly.pdbx_strand_id
1 'polypeptide(L)' 'GEILLNGQDLVTAGEARLREVRGREISMVFQDPMTSLNPLHTVGRQMDEVLRLHTDLGAGARR' A
#
# COMPACT_ATOMS: atom_id res chain seq x y z
N GLY A 1 -10.29 -22.00 4.86
CA GLY A 1 -8.98 -21.93 4.19
C GLY A 1 -8.17 -20.85 4.85
N GLU A 2 -6.85 -20.94 4.80
CA GLU A 2 -5.94 -19.99 5.43
C GLU A 2 -5.06 -19.31 4.37
N ILE A 3 -4.63 -18.09 4.65
CA ILE A 3 -3.67 -17.37 3.82
C ILE A 3 -2.54 -16.91 4.73
N LEU A 4 -1.42 -17.61 4.70
CA LEU A 4 -0.28 -17.34 5.56
C LEU A 4 0.66 -16.33 4.92
N LEU A 5 0.86 -15.19 5.58
CA LEU A 5 1.97 -14.28 5.32
C LEU A 5 2.92 -14.32 6.50
N ASN A 6 4.18 -14.73 6.26
CA ASN A 6 5.19 -14.83 7.33
C ASN A 6 4.71 -15.65 8.55
N GLY A 7 3.90 -16.69 8.32
CA GLY A 7 3.33 -17.54 9.38
C GLY A 7 2.09 -16.98 10.08
N GLN A 8 1.62 -15.78 9.72
CA GLN A 8 0.38 -15.20 10.22
C GLN A 8 -0.77 -15.44 9.24
N ASP A 9 -1.88 -16.02 9.70
CA ASP A 9 -3.10 -16.13 8.90
C ASP A 9 -3.78 -14.75 8.75
N LEU A 10 -3.88 -14.29 7.50
CA LEU A 10 -4.49 -13.01 7.15
C LEU A 10 -6.02 -13.09 7.08
N VAL A 11 -6.61 -14.29 6.94
CA VAL A 11 -8.08 -14.47 6.88
C VAL A 11 -8.72 -14.10 8.21
N THR A 12 -8.01 -14.35 9.31
CA THR A 12 -8.47 -14.10 10.69
C THR A 12 -7.90 -12.81 11.30
N ALA A 13 -7.05 -12.08 10.56
CA ALA A 13 -6.46 -10.84 11.03
C ALA A 13 -7.47 -9.67 11.07
N GLY A 14 -7.40 -8.84 12.11
CA GLY A 14 -8.23 -7.64 12.21
C GLY A 14 -7.77 -6.50 11.29
N GLU A 15 -8.66 -5.53 11.04
CA GLU A 15 -8.43 -4.38 10.14
C GLU A 15 -7.16 -3.57 10.45
N ALA A 16 -6.85 -3.35 11.73
CA ALA A 16 -5.63 -2.63 12.12
C ALA A 16 -4.37 -3.34 11.62
N ARG A 17 -4.30 -4.66 11.81
CA ARG A 17 -3.17 -5.47 11.35
C ARG A 17 -3.12 -5.57 9.83
N LEU A 18 -4.27 -5.72 9.18
CA LEU A 18 -4.34 -5.71 7.71
C LEU A 18 -3.81 -4.40 7.12
N ARG A 19 -4.08 -3.25 7.75
CA ARG A 19 -3.55 -1.94 7.33
C ARG A 19 -2.04 -1.82 7.48
N GLU A 20 -1.45 -2.38 8.53
CA GLU A 20 0.01 -2.37 8.71
C GLU A 20 0.74 -3.25 7.68
N VAL A 21 0.14 -4.39 7.34
CA VAL A 21 0.69 -5.34 6.36
C VAL A 21 0.60 -4.77 4.95
N ARG A 22 -0.55 -4.17 4.59
CA ARG A 22 -0.78 -3.59 3.27
C ARG A 22 0.04 -2.30 3.08
N GLY A 23 0.75 -2.21 1.97
CA GLY A 23 1.61 -1.07 1.62
C GLY A 23 3.02 -1.14 2.21
N ARG A 24 3.22 -1.86 3.33
CA ARG A 24 4.52 -1.98 4.00
C ARG A 24 5.19 -3.34 3.80
N GLU A 25 4.43 -4.42 3.93
CA GLU A 25 4.92 -5.80 3.75
C GLU A 25 4.49 -6.39 2.40
N ILE A 26 3.25 -6.10 1.97
CA ILE A 26 2.71 -6.55 0.67
C ILE A 26 1.93 -5.44 -0.03
N SER A 27 1.98 -5.42 -1.36
CA SER A 27 1.22 -4.50 -2.22
C SER A 27 0.68 -5.22 -3.44
N MET A 28 -0.39 -4.68 -4.01
CA MET A 28 -1.02 -5.22 -5.21
C MET A 28 -0.60 -4.41 -6.44
N VAL A 29 -0.21 -5.09 -7.51
CA VAL A 29 -0.01 -4.49 -8.83
C VAL A 29 -1.11 -5.02 -9.74
N PHE A 30 -1.99 -4.13 -10.22
CA PHE A 30 -3.13 -4.50 -11.05
C PHE A 30 -2.68 -4.78 -12.50
N GLN A 31 -3.33 -5.73 -13.16
CA GLN A 31 -3.03 -6.08 -14.55
C GLN A 31 -3.51 -5.02 -15.57
N ASP A 32 -4.53 -4.22 -15.21
CA ASP A 32 -4.92 -3.03 -15.96
C ASP A 32 -4.38 -1.77 -15.25
N PRO A 33 -3.21 -1.25 -15.67
CA PRO A 33 -2.56 -0.13 -15.01
C PRO A 33 -3.39 1.16 -15.06
N MET A 34 -4.25 1.31 -16.07
CA MET A 34 -5.05 2.53 -16.26
C MET A 34 -6.14 2.70 -15.20
N THR A 35 -6.54 1.62 -14.51
CA THR A 35 -7.51 1.68 -13.41
C THR A 35 -6.89 2.11 -12.08
N SER A 36 -5.57 1.97 -11.94
CA SER A 36 -4.84 2.24 -10.70
C SER A 36 -4.32 3.67 -10.59
N LEU A 37 -4.23 4.39 -11.70
CA LEU A 37 -3.78 5.79 -11.75
C LEU A 37 -4.96 6.71 -12.01
N ASN A 38 -5.13 7.71 -11.16
CA ASN A 38 -6.09 8.78 -11.38
C ASN A 38 -5.50 9.82 -12.35
N PRO A 39 -6.06 10.00 -13.56
CA PRO A 39 -5.52 10.92 -14.56
C PRO A 39 -5.63 12.41 -14.15
N LEU A 40 -6.40 12.74 -13.12
CA LEU A 40 -6.47 14.09 -12.56
C LEU A 40 -5.25 14.46 -11.69
N HIS A 41 -4.33 13.52 -11.47
CA HIS A 41 -3.15 13.70 -10.64
C HIS A 41 -1.88 13.27 -11.35
N THR A 42 -0.79 14.00 -11.11
CA THR A 42 0.52 13.59 -11.61
C THR A 42 0.95 12.27 -10.96
N VAL A 43 1.77 11.50 -11.66
CA VAL A 43 2.34 10.25 -11.12
C VAL A 43 3.06 10.53 -9.79
N GLY A 44 3.88 11.59 -9.72
CA GLY A 44 4.60 11.96 -8.50
C GLY A 44 3.69 12.27 -7.30
N ARG A 45 2.54 12.92 -7.52
CA ARG A 45 1.56 13.17 -6.45
C ARG A 45 0.97 11.86 -5.91
N GLN A 46 0.67 10.92 -6.80
CA GLN A 46 0.13 9.61 -6.42
C GLN A 46 1.18 8.77 -5.69
N MET A 47 2.47 8.88 -6.07
CA MET A 47 3.57 8.24 -5.34
C MET A 47 3.81 8.87 -3.94
N ASP A 48 3.76 10.20 -3.81
CA ASP A 48 3.89 10.88 -2.51
C ASP A 48 2.77 10.49 -1.54
N GLU A 49 1.53 10.32 -2.04
CA GLU A 49 0.41 9.90 -1.22
C GLU A 49 0.66 8.54 -0.55
N VAL A 50 1.14 7.55 -1.32
CA VAL A 50 1.48 6.22 -0.79
C VAL A 50 2.59 6.31 0.27
N LEU A 51 3.67 7.04 -0.03
CA LEU A 51 4.78 7.20 0.92
C LEU A 51 4.35 7.92 2.20
N ARG A 52 3.48 8.93 2.10
CA ARG A 52 2.94 9.67 3.25
C ARG A 52 2.07 8.81 4.15
N LEU A 53 1.32 7.85 3.59
CA LEU A 53 0.40 7.00 4.35
C LEU A 53 1.10 5.80 5.01
N HIS A 54 2.21 5.33 4.44
CA HIS A 54 2.83 4.07 4.84
C HIS A 54 4.25 4.21 5.40
N THR A 55 4.79 5.43 5.52
CA THR A 55 6.13 5.69 6.05
C THR A 55 6.16 6.93 6.95
N ASP A 56 7.18 7.03 7.80
CA ASP A 56 7.45 8.22 8.63
C ASP A 56 8.37 9.25 7.94
N LEU A 57 8.53 9.13 6.61
CA LEU A 57 9.40 10.01 5.85
C LEU A 57 8.86 11.45 5.89
N GLY A 58 9.72 12.40 6.26
CA GLY A 58 9.44 13.82 6.13
C GLY A 58 9.24 14.24 4.66
N ALA A 59 8.56 15.36 4.42
CA ALA A 59 8.19 15.79 3.07
C ALA A 59 9.37 15.92 2.10
N GLY A 60 10.56 16.29 2.58
CA GLY A 60 11.77 16.37 1.76
C GLY A 60 12.33 15.01 1.32
N ALA A 61 12.03 13.93 2.05
CA ALA A 61 12.52 12.58 1.75
C ALA A 61 11.54 11.76 0.87
N ARG A 62 10.36 12.31 0.55
CA ARG A 62 9.35 11.67 -0.32
C ARG A 62 9.33 12.25 -1.75
N ARG A 63 10.29 13.13 -2.08
CA ARG A 63 10.42 13.79 -3.38
C ARG A 63 11.48 13.15 -4.26
#